data_AF-A0A7S3H2T4-F1
#
_entry.id   AF-A0A7S3H2T4-F1
#
_cell.length_a   1.000
_cell.length_b   1.000
_cell.length_c   1.000
_cell.angle_alpha   90.00
_cell.angle_beta   90.00
_cell.angle_gamma   90.00
#
_symmetry.space_group_name_H-M   'P 1'
#
loop_
_entity.id
_entity.type
_entity.pdbx_description
1 polymer ?
#
loop_
_entity_poly.entity_id
_entity_poly.type
_entity_poly.pdbx_seq_one_letter_code
_entity_poly.pdbx_strand_id
1 'polypeptide(L)'
;PVFAASARSTMSGEVAGVEVQKISREARLSADELLARIAGIAPVQLMPGQADPTNLSLPQMPLHPHLFQKARACGNMKSVSNPYSGTVESSGLSLLGHSGQPVEDILRSTREKAPLAALQMCLEARHLAPTAPETLAMPPLQGGDPFIIHEVPHVLFSGGHARAEHHWVPALRGTEERPARKCTA
;
A
#
# COMPACT_ATOMS: atom_id res chain seq x y z
N PRO A 1 -24.92 0.84 -55.23
CA PRO A 1 -23.56 0.51 -55.70
C PRO A 1 -22.64 1.74 -55.62
N VAL A 2 -21.37 1.50 -55.27
CA VAL A 2 -20.25 2.44 -55.17
C VAL A 2 -20.27 3.38 -53.96
N PHE A 3 -19.49 3.05 -52.93
CA PHE A 3 -18.21 3.71 -52.64
C PHE A 3 -17.50 3.00 -51.48
N ALA A 4 -16.26 2.55 -51.74
CA ALA A 4 -15.32 2.10 -50.73
C ALA A 4 -14.55 3.30 -50.18
N ALA A 5 -14.25 3.32 -48.88
CA ALA A 5 -13.08 4.04 -48.34
C ALA A 5 -12.72 3.57 -46.92
N SER A 6 -11.50 3.05 -46.82
CA SER A 6 -10.65 2.89 -45.64
C SER A 6 -10.59 4.14 -44.74
N ALA A 7 -10.55 3.93 -43.42
CA ALA A 7 -9.81 4.80 -42.52
C ALA A 7 -9.38 4.05 -41.25
N ARG A 8 -8.10 3.69 -41.19
CA ARG A 8 -7.36 3.55 -39.93
C ARG A 8 -7.46 4.88 -39.20
N SER A 9 -7.77 4.83 -37.91
CA SER A 9 -7.53 5.96 -37.00
C SER A 9 -6.96 5.38 -35.71
N THR A 10 -5.64 5.25 -35.70
CA THR A 10 -4.84 5.32 -34.49
C THR A 10 -5.13 6.67 -33.85
N MET A 11 -5.94 6.70 -32.79
CA MET A 11 -6.08 7.89 -31.97
C MET A 11 -4.88 7.98 -31.05
N SER A 12 -3.85 8.65 -31.55
CA SER A 12 -2.84 9.35 -30.76
C SER A 12 -3.52 10.49 -30.02
N GLY A 13 -3.85 10.26 -28.76
CA GLY A 13 -4.16 11.28 -27.78
C GLY A 13 -3.08 11.28 -26.72
N GLU A 14 -2.20 12.27 -26.74
CA GLU A 14 -1.28 12.56 -25.63
C GLU A 14 -2.11 13.06 -24.44
N VAL A 15 -2.32 12.18 -23.47
CA VAL A 15 -2.68 12.56 -22.11
C VAL A 15 -1.40 12.45 -21.29
N ALA A 16 -1.04 13.55 -20.62
CA ALA A 16 0.23 13.73 -19.90
C ALA A 16 0.69 12.46 -19.16
N GLY A 17 1.85 11.97 -19.60
CA GLY A 17 2.66 10.86 -19.10
C GLY A 17 2.18 10.10 -17.86
N VAL A 18 1.41 9.04 -18.08
CA VAL A 18 1.48 7.85 -17.24
C VAL A 18 2.21 6.81 -18.08
N GLU A 19 3.52 6.65 -17.87
CA GLU A 19 4.22 5.48 -18.37
C GLU A 19 3.56 4.25 -17.74
N VAL A 20 2.79 3.52 -18.54
CA VAL A 20 2.28 2.21 -18.13
C VAL A 20 3.50 1.31 -17.98
N GLN A 21 3.95 1.13 -16.73
CA GLN A 21 5.03 0.24 -16.36
C GLN A 21 4.76 -1.14 -16.99
N LYS A 22 5.61 -1.52 -17.96
CA LYS A 22 5.48 -2.79 -18.66
C LYS A 22 5.87 -3.90 -17.71
N ILE A 23 4.87 -4.54 -17.11
CA ILE A 23 5.10 -5.76 -16.33
C ILE A 23 5.61 -6.83 -17.26
N SER A 24 6.79 -7.37 -16.94
CA SER A 24 7.27 -8.59 -17.57
C SER A 24 6.22 -9.68 -17.33
N ARG A 25 5.66 -10.21 -18.41
CA ARG A 25 4.67 -11.29 -18.38
C ARG A 25 5.18 -12.47 -17.56
N GLU A 26 6.47 -12.77 -17.68
CA GLU A 26 7.15 -13.86 -16.98
C GLU A 26 7.17 -13.62 -15.46
N ALA A 27 7.52 -12.41 -15.03
CA ALA A 27 7.53 -12.04 -13.63
C ALA A 27 6.13 -12.17 -13.00
N ARG A 28 5.09 -11.72 -13.71
CA ARG A 28 3.70 -11.86 -13.24
C ARG A 28 3.29 -13.33 -13.08
N LEU A 29 3.59 -14.16 -14.07
CA LEU A 29 3.25 -15.58 -14.03
C LEU A 29 3.99 -16.32 -12.90
N SER A 30 5.27 -16.02 -12.72
CA SER A 30 6.07 -16.57 -11.62
C SER A 30 5.53 -16.15 -10.25
N ALA A 31 5.14 -14.87 -10.10
CA ALA A 31 4.52 -14.37 -8.88
C ALA A 31 3.16 -15.04 -8.60
N ASP A 32 2.30 -15.22 -9.61
CA ASP A 32 1.02 -15.93 -9.47
C ASP A 32 1.20 -17.38 -8.99
N GLU A 33 2.21 -18.09 -9.51
CA GLU A 33 2.53 -19.45 -9.06
C GLU A 33 3.08 -19.52 -7.64
N LEU A 34 3.89 -18.54 -7.23
CA LEU A 34 4.37 -18.44 -5.86
C LEU A 34 3.22 -18.15 -4.90
N LEU A 35 2.40 -17.14 -5.21
CA LEU A 35 1.26 -16.74 -4.40
C LEU A 35 0.23 -17.86 -4.28
N ALA A 36 -0.02 -18.63 -5.35
CA ALA A 36 -0.90 -19.79 -5.31
C ALA A 36 -0.40 -20.88 -4.35
N ARG A 37 0.91 -21.15 -4.35
CA ARG A 37 1.52 -22.12 -3.42
C ARG A 37 1.36 -21.68 -1.97
N ILE A 38 1.57 -20.40 -1.68
CA ILE A 38 1.42 -19.86 -0.32
C ILE A 38 -0.06 -19.85 0.08
N ALA A 39 -0.95 -19.41 -0.81
CA ALA A 39 -2.40 -19.36 -0.58
C ALA A 39 -3.00 -20.76 -0.33
N GLY A 40 -2.39 -21.82 -0.88
CA GLY A 40 -2.77 -23.20 -0.60
C GLY A 40 -2.48 -23.65 0.84
N ILE A 41 -1.62 -22.94 1.56
CA ILE A 41 -1.16 -23.30 2.91
C ILE A 41 -1.68 -22.31 3.97
N ALA A 42 -1.73 -21.02 3.64
CA ALA A 42 -2.12 -19.96 4.57
C ALA A 42 -2.88 -18.82 3.88
N PRO A 43 -3.72 -18.05 4.62
CA PRO A 43 -4.32 -16.83 4.11
C PRO A 43 -3.27 -15.78 3.72
N VAL A 44 -3.41 -15.18 2.54
CA VAL A 44 -2.47 -14.20 2.00
C VAL A 44 -3.19 -12.87 1.74
N GLN A 45 -2.61 -11.78 2.24
CA GLN A 45 -3.01 -10.42 1.89
C GLN A 45 -1.89 -9.76 1.08
N LEU A 46 -2.21 -9.31 -0.13
CA LEU A 46 -1.25 -8.71 -1.06
C LEU A 46 -1.47 -7.19 -1.15
N MET A 47 -0.44 -6.44 -0.77
CA MET A 47 -0.41 -4.98 -0.84
C MET A 47 0.42 -4.53 -2.06
N PRO A 48 -0.03 -3.53 -2.85
CA PRO A 48 0.72 -3.03 -3.99
C PRO A 48 1.94 -2.20 -3.57
N GLY A 49 3.00 -2.26 -4.37
CA GLY A 49 4.17 -1.38 -4.31
C GLY A 49 4.16 -0.27 -5.36
N GLN A 50 5.27 0.47 -5.44
CA GLN A 50 5.42 1.60 -6.37
C GLN A 50 5.53 1.16 -7.85
N ALA A 51 6.13 0.00 -8.11
CA ALA A 51 6.36 -0.52 -9.46
C ALA A 51 5.23 -1.45 -9.95
N ASP A 52 4.15 -1.55 -9.20
CA ASP A 52 3.03 -2.45 -9.49
C ASP A 52 1.99 -1.80 -10.42
N PRO A 53 1.14 -2.59 -11.12
CA PRO A 53 0.13 -2.10 -12.07
C PRO A 53 -1.09 -1.53 -11.34
N THR A 54 -0.88 -0.47 -10.58
CA THR A 54 -1.93 0.28 -9.88
C THR A 54 -1.68 1.77 -10.07
N ASN A 55 -2.45 2.63 -9.40
CA ASN A 55 -2.16 4.06 -9.41
C ASN A 55 -0.83 4.35 -8.71
N LEU A 56 -0.10 5.34 -9.26
CA LEU A 56 1.17 5.79 -8.71
C LEU A 56 1.00 6.62 -7.44
N SER A 57 -0.16 7.25 -7.27
CA SER A 57 -0.47 8.09 -6.11
C SER A 57 -0.85 7.27 -4.87
N LEU A 58 -0.61 7.83 -3.68
CA LEU A 58 -1.16 7.28 -2.44
C LEU A 58 -2.52 7.93 -2.14
N PRO A 59 -3.52 7.18 -1.63
CA PRO A 59 -3.53 5.73 -1.43
C PRO A 59 -3.57 4.94 -2.75
N GLN A 60 -2.83 3.84 -2.83
CA GLN A 60 -2.85 2.92 -3.98
C GLN A 60 -3.98 1.91 -3.86
N MET A 61 -4.65 1.69 -5.00
CA MET A 61 -5.75 0.74 -5.16
C MET A 61 -5.23 -0.70 -5.10
N PRO A 62 -6.01 -1.63 -4.53
CA PRO A 62 -5.69 -3.05 -4.57
C PRO A 62 -5.44 -3.54 -6.00
N LEU A 63 -4.48 -4.44 -6.15
CA LEU A 63 -4.21 -5.11 -7.41
C LEU A 63 -5.42 -5.89 -7.91
N HIS A 64 -5.68 -5.77 -9.21
CA HIS A 64 -6.83 -6.39 -9.83
C HIS A 64 -6.71 -7.93 -9.82
N PRO A 65 -7.74 -8.69 -9.40
CA PRO A 65 -7.66 -10.14 -9.25
C PRO A 65 -7.30 -10.92 -10.52
N HIS A 66 -7.54 -10.34 -11.71
CA HIS A 66 -7.18 -10.99 -12.97
C HIS A 66 -5.66 -11.08 -13.21
N LEU A 67 -4.85 -10.35 -12.44
CA LEU A 67 -3.39 -10.46 -12.49
C LEU A 67 -2.90 -11.81 -11.93
N PHE A 68 -3.67 -12.42 -11.02
CA PHE A 68 -3.31 -13.61 -10.26
C PHE A 68 -4.39 -14.69 -10.37
N GLN A 69 -4.50 -15.31 -11.54
CA GLN A 69 -5.57 -16.27 -11.83
C GLN A 69 -5.42 -17.56 -11.02
N LYS A 70 -4.19 -18.07 -10.87
CA LYS A 70 -3.92 -19.29 -10.10
C LYS A 70 -4.13 -19.05 -8.61
N ALA A 71 -3.58 -17.96 -8.08
CA ALA A 71 -3.69 -17.67 -6.66
C ALA A 71 -5.14 -17.32 -6.24
N ARG A 72 -5.90 -16.65 -7.13
CA ARG A 72 -7.34 -16.43 -6.94
C ARG A 72 -8.12 -17.75 -6.82
N ALA A 73 -7.75 -18.77 -7.59
CA ALA A 73 -8.43 -20.06 -7.55
C ALA A 73 -8.31 -20.77 -6.19
N CYS A 74 -7.28 -20.45 -5.40
CA CYS A 74 -7.10 -20.99 -4.04
C CYS A 74 -8.06 -20.40 -3.00
N GLY A 75 -8.76 -19.28 -3.30
CA GLY A 75 -9.74 -18.65 -2.40
C GLY A 75 -9.17 -17.91 -1.18
N ASN A 76 -7.96 -18.26 -0.75
CA ASN A 76 -7.29 -17.71 0.45
C ASN A 76 -6.43 -16.46 0.18
N MET A 77 -6.52 -15.85 -1.01
CA MET A 77 -5.76 -14.66 -1.35
C MET A 77 -6.69 -13.44 -1.48
N LYS A 78 -6.33 -12.35 -0.80
CA LYS A 78 -7.00 -11.06 -0.90
C LYS A 78 -6.02 -9.95 -1.27
N SER A 79 -6.38 -9.14 -2.26
CA SER A 79 -5.65 -7.92 -2.58
C SER A 79 -6.15 -6.78 -1.69
N VAL A 80 -5.23 -6.00 -1.12
CA VAL A 80 -5.53 -4.89 -0.20
C VAL A 80 -4.91 -3.59 -0.70
N SER A 81 -5.36 -2.45 -0.15
CA SER A 81 -4.84 -1.13 -0.50
C SER A 81 -3.49 -0.88 0.17
N ASN A 82 -2.75 0.11 -0.35
CA ASN A 82 -1.59 0.70 0.32
C ASN A 82 -1.89 2.18 0.59
N PRO A 83 -1.87 2.67 1.84
CA PRO A 83 -1.56 1.97 3.08
C PRO A 83 -2.57 0.88 3.45
N TYR A 84 -2.10 -0.07 4.27
CA TYR A 84 -2.90 -1.14 4.85
C TYR A 84 -3.20 -0.85 6.32
N SER A 85 -4.45 -1.07 6.72
CA SER A 85 -4.90 -1.05 8.11
C SER A 85 -5.78 -2.27 8.35
N GLY A 86 -5.50 -3.04 9.41
CA GLY A 86 -6.24 -4.25 9.73
C GLY A 86 -5.94 -4.78 11.12
N THR A 87 -6.74 -5.74 11.56
CA THR A 87 -6.57 -6.40 12.86
C THR A 87 -6.38 -7.90 12.65
N VAL A 88 -5.44 -8.50 13.38
CA VAL A 88 -5.25 -9.94 13.40
C VAL A 88 -6.35 -10.56 14.26
N GLU A 89 -7.31 -11.23 13.63
CA GLU A 89 -8.53 -11.75 14.29
C GLU A 89 -8.23 -12.63 15.51
N SER A 90 -7.18 -13.44 15.45
CA SER A 90 -6.82 -14.38 16.53
C SER A 90 -6.23 -13.73 17.78
N SER A 91 -5.68 -12.52 17.68
CA SER A 91 -4.95 -11.85 18.77
C SER A 91 -5.45 -10.45 19.09
N GLY A 92 -6.30 -9.87 18.25
CA GLY A 92 -6.75 -8.49 18.39
C GLY A 92 -5.67 -7.45 18.08
N LEU A 93 -4.51 -7.86 17.57
CA LEU A 93 -3.40 -6.94 17.26
C LEU A 93 -3.73 -6.08 16.04
N SER A 94 -3.65 -4.76 16.20
CA SER A 94 -3.82 -3.81 15.10
C SER A 94 -2.51 -3.59 14.35
N LEU A 95 -2.59 -3.71 13.03
CA LEU A 95 -1.52 -3.52 12.08
C LEU A 95 -1.81 -2.28 11.24
N LEU A 96 -0.79 -1.45 11.05
CA LEU A 96 -0.83 -0.31 10.15
C LEU A 96 0.49 -0.25 9.39
N GLY A 97 0.46 -0.01 8.09
CA GLY A 97 1.71 0.10 7.35
C GLY A 97 1.53 0.36 5.87
N HIS A 98 2.66 0.51 5.19
CA HIS A 98 2.70 0.86 3.77
C HIS A 98 3.91 0.24 3.07
N SER A 99 3.94 0.27 1.74
CA SER A 99 4.99 -0.36 0.90
C SER A 99 6.30 0.45 0.76
N GLY A 100 6.62 1.30 1.74
CA GLY A 100 7.90 2.01 1.81
C GLY A 100 7.95 3.42 1.20
N GLN A 101 7.05 3.79 0.28
CA GLN A 101 7.17 5.06 -0.46
C GLN A 101 7.24 6.31 0.45
N PRO A 102 6.41 6.45 1.50
CA PRO A 102 6.55 7.51 2.50
C PRO A 102 7.92 7.61 3.17
N VAL A 103 8.51 6.47 3.54
CA VAL A 103 9.80 6.45 4.22
C VAL A 103 10.91 6.84 3.26
N GLU A 104 10.91 6.29 2.04
CA GLU A 104 11.89 6.66 1.01
C GLU A 104 11.87 8.16 0.69
N ASP A 105 10.68 8.75 0.67
CA ASP A 105 10.52 10.18 0.42
C ASP A 105 11.02 11.04 1.59
N ILE A 106 10.82 10.62 2.84
CA ILE A 106 11.43 11.27 4.01
C ILE A 106 12.97 11.21 3.94
N LEU A 107 13.55 10.07 3.56
CA LEU A 107 15.00 9.91 3.46
C LEU A 107 15.61 10.80 2.36
N ARG A 108 14.84 11.06 1.30
CA ARG A 108 15.19 12.00 0.23
C ARG A 108 15.09 13.46 0.69
N SER A 109 14.06 13.79 1.44
CA SER A 109 13.73 15.17 1.82
C SER A 109 14.39 15.64 3.12
N THR A 110 14.97 14.73 3.91
CA THR A 110 15.58 15.03 5.21
C THR A 110 17.04 14.58 5.30
N ARG A 111 17.69 14.92 6.42
CA ARG A 111 19.05 14.45 6.75
C ARG A 111 19.07 13.01 7.27
N GLU A 112 17.91 12.43 7.60
CA GLU A 112 17.83 11.04 8.04
C GLU A 112 18.20 10.10 6.90
N LYS A 113 18.90 9.00 7.25
CA LYS A 113 19.35 7.97 6.31
C LYS A 113 18.92 6.57 6.72
N ALA A 114 18.45 6.38 7.94
CA ALA A 114 17.93 5.11 8.44
C ALA A 114 16.40 5.02 8.21
N PRO A 115 15.90 4.04 7.42
CA PRO A 115 14.48 3.83 7.21
C PRO A 115 13.69 3.62 8.51
N LEU A 116 14.28 2.92 9.49
CA LEU A 116 13.64 2.68 10.79
C LEU A 116 13.44 3.99 11.58
N ALA A 117 14.43 4.88 11.57
CA ALA A 117 14.33 6.19 12.21
C ALA A 117 13.29 7.07 11.52
N ALA A 118 13.22 7.04 10.18
CA ALA A 118 12.15 7.71 9.44
C ALA A 118 10.76 7.18 9.77
N LEU A 119 10.60 5.86 9.94
CA LEU A 119 9.35 5.27 10.38
C LEU A 119 8.97 5.67 11.82
N GLN A 120 9.95 5.80 12.71
CA GLN A 120 9.74 6.33 14.06
C GLN A 120 9.27 7.78 14.04
N MET A 121 9.87 8.63 13.19
CA MET A 121 9.42 10.01 13.00
C MET A 121 7.95 10.06 12.53
N CYS A 122 7.52 9.18 11.61
CA CYS A 122 6.11 9.09 11.23
C CYS A 122 5.19 8.72 12.41
N LEU A 123 5.62 7.80 13.27
CA LEU A 123 4.86 7.38 14.45
C LEU A 123 4.74 8.54 15.47
N GLU A 124 5.83 9.24 15.73
CA GLU A 124 5.89 10.41 16.63
C GLU A 124 5.05 11.57 16.10
N ALA A 125 5.14 11.85 14.80
CA ALA A 125 4.33 12.86 14.11
C ALA A 125 2.85 12.48 13.97
N ARG A 126 2.49 11.22 14.29
CA ARG A 126 1.13 10.67 14.11
C ARG A 126 0.65 10.77 12.66
N HIS A 127 1.56 10.61 11.71
CA HIS A 127 1.29 10.79 10.29
C HIS A 127 2.09 9.80 9.44
N LEU A 128 1.41 9.00 8.61
CA LEU A 128 2.06 7.97 7.79
C LEU A 128 2.92 8.53 6.67
N ALA A 129 2.49 9.64 6.05
CA ALA A 129 3.15 10.25 4.90
C ALA A 129 3.21 11.78 5.07
N PRO A 130 4.01 12.30 6.01
CA PRO A 130 4.03 13.74 6.36
C PRO A 130 4.50 14.65 5.23
N THR A 131 5.15 14.07 4.21
CA THR A 131 5.64 14.77 3.03
C THR A 131 4.62 14.82 1.88
N ALA A 132 3.47 14.14 2.02
CA ALA A 132 2.35 14.29 1.10
C ALA A 132 1.53 15.54 1.46
N PRO A 133 1.00 16.30 0.48
CA PRO A 133 1.06 16.07 -0.97
C PRO A 133 2.27 16.72 -1.68
N GLU A 134 3.20 17.34 -0.96
CA GLU A 134 4.26 18.19 -1.55
C GLU A 134 5.22 17.39 -2.45
N THR A 135 5.75 16.27 -1.94
CA THR A 135 6.73 15.43 -2.66
C THR A 135 6.17 14.04 -3.01
N LEU A 136 5.13 13.59 -2.32
CA LEU A 136 4.40 12.36 -2.64
C LEU A 136 3.08 12.66 -3.35
N ALA A 137 2.92 12.07 -4.53
CA ALA A 137 1.70 12.20 -5.31
C ALA A 137 0.49 11.65 -4.54
N MET A 138 -0.49 12.50 -4.34
CA MET A 138 -1.76 12.18 -3.67
C MET A 138 -2.89 12.91 -4.41
N PRO A 139 -4.02 12.25 -4.72
CA PRO A 139 -5.16 12.94 -5.29
C PRO A 139 -5.79 13.88 -4.26
N PRO A 140 -6.51 14.94 -4.68
CA PRO A 140 -7.24 15.79 -3.76
C PRO A 140 -8.30 14.96 -3.02
N LEU A 141 -8.21 14.92 -1.68
CA LEU A 141 -9.10 14.15 -0.83
C LEU A 141 -10.20 15.05 -0.26
N GLN A 142 -11.44 14.56 -0.29
CA GLN A 142 -12.57 15.18 0.39
C GLN A 142 -12.78 14.47 1.74
N GLY A 143 -12.87 15.22 2.84
CA GLY A 143 -13.22 14.65 4.14
C GLY A 143 -12.05 14.44 5.12
N GLY A 144 -10.88 15.00 4.85
CA GLY A 144 -9.71 14.96 5.75
C GLY A 144 -8.58 14.09 5.22
N ASP A 145 -7.45 14.12 5.93
CA ASP A 145 -6.24 13.42 5.53
C ASP A 145 -6.25 11.94 6.01
N PRO A 146 -6.21 10.95 5.11
CA PRO A 146 -6.22 9.52 5.44
C PRO A 146 -4.91 9.01 6.03
N PHE A 147 -3.83 9.80 5.99
CA PHE A 147 -2.53 9.41 6.53
C PHE A 147 -2.38 9.77 8.02
N ILE A 148 -3.37 10.46 8.62
CA ILE A 148 -3.38 10.74 10.05
C ILE A 148 -3.57 9.45 10.85
N ILE A 149 -2.67 9.21 11.80
CA ILE A 149 -2.72 8.08 12.72
C ILE A 149 -3.59 8.48 13.92
N HIS A 150 -4.88 8.14 13.88
CA HIS A 150 -5.81 8.43 14.98
C HIS A 150 -5.54 7.58 16.22
N GLU A 151 -5.24 6.29 16.05
CA GLU A 151 -4.96 5.35 17.14
C GLU A 151 -3.56 4.75 16.96
N VAL A 152 -2.78 4.63 18.04
CA VAL A 152 -1.45 4.01 17.97
C VAL A 152 -1.64 2.53 17.58
N PRO A 153 -1.12 2.07 16.44
CA PRO A 153 -1.20 0.65 16.09
C PRO A 153 -0.28 -0.18 16.99
N HIS A 154 -0.61 -1.45 17.20
CA HIS A 154 0.30 -2.36 17.92
C HIS A 154 1.56 -2.64 17.10
N VAL A 155 1.42 -2.70 15.78
CA VAL A 155 2.54 -2.83 14.85
C VAL A 155 2.39 -1.79 13.76
N LEU A 156 3.36 -0.88 13.69
CA LEU A 156 3.58 -0.01 12.54
C LEU A 156 4.69 -0.62 11.67
N PHE A 157 4.44 -0.82 10.38
CA PHE A 157 5.43 -1.41 9.48
C PHE A 157 5.59 -0.61 8.18
N SER A 158 6.77 -0.76 7.58
CA SER A 158 7.12 -0.20 6.28
C SER A 158 7.84 -1.27 5.46
N GLY A 159 7.33 -1.57 4.26
CA GLY A 159 7.90 -2.55 3.35
C GLY A 159 8.86 -1.94 2.33
N GLY A 160 9.50 -2.77 1.49
CA GLY A 160 10.30 -2.31 0.35
C GLY A 160 11.73 -1.87 0.65
N HIS A 161 12.21 -2.08 1.88
CA HIS A 161 13.56 -1.67 2.31
C HIS A 161 14.61 -2.75 2.05
N ALA A 162 15.87 -2.36 1.83
CA ALA A 162 16.98 -3.28 1.54
C ALA A 162 17.41 -4.15 2.74
N ARG A 163 17.07 -3.73 3.96
CA ARG A 163 17.42 -4.42 5.21
C ARG A 163 16.22 -4.49 6.14
N ALA A 164 16.12 -5.60 6.87
CA ALA A 164 15.14 -5.77 7.91
C ALA A 164 15.66 -5.18 9.22
N GLU A 165 14.89 -4.28 9.82
CA GLU A 165 15.18 -3.64 11.10
C GLU A 165 13.89 -3.57 11.93
N HIS A 166 14.02 -3.56 13.25
CA HIS A 166 12.88 -3.48 14.16
C HIS A 166 13.24 -2.68 15.41
N HIS A 167 12.24 -2.03 15.99
CA HIS A 167 12.37 -1.35 17.27
C HIS A 167 11.09 -1.52 18.09
N TRP A 168 11.24 -1.79 19.38
CA TRP A 168 10.13 -1.93 20.30
C TRP A 168 10.00 -0.67 21.14
N VAL A 169 8.83 -0.03 21.08
CA VAL A 169 8.50 1.13 21.92
C VAL A 169 7.50 0.67 22.98
N PRO A 170 7.78 0.84 24.28
CA PRO A 170 6.80 0.58 25.31
C PRO A 170 5.64 1.57 25.19
N ALA A 171 4.40 1.07 25.24
CA ALA A 171 3.26 1.95 25.31
C ALA A 171 3.35 2.82 26.58
N LEU A 172 3.15 4.14 26.44
CA LEU A 172 3.13 5.10 27.56
C LEU A 172 2.09 4.76 28.65
N ARG A 173 1.16 3.84 28.37
CA ARG A 173 0.19 3.27 29.32
C ARG A 173 0.00 1.78 29.03
N GLY A 174 0.76 0.93 29.69
CA GLY A 174 0.42 -0.49 29.84
C GLY A 174 -0.36 -0.67 31.13
N THR A 175 -1.70 -0.72 31.06
CA THR A 175 -2.62 -1.48 31.92
C THR A 175 -4.07 -1.07 31.61
N GLU A 176 -4.91 -2.10 31.42
CA GLU A 176 -6.38 -2.13 31.44
C GLU A 176 -7.14 -1.94 30.13
N GLU A 177 -8.08 -2.86 29.94
CA GLU A 177 -9.08 -2.92 28.88
C GLU A 177 -9.65 -1.54 28.58
N ARG A 178 -9.73 -1.19 27.31
CA ARG A 178 -10.41 0.03 26.87
C ARG A 178 -11.91 -0.23 26.96
N PRO A 179 -12.69 0.35 27.91
CA PRO A 179 -14.13 0.31 27.78
C PRO A 179 -14.49 1.05 26.49
N ALA A 180 -15.33 0.43 25.67
CA ALA A 180 -15.81 0.99 24.42
C ALA A 180 -16.21 2.45 24.63
N ARG A 181 -15.57 3.37 23.90
CA ARG A 181 -16.00 4.76 23.85
C ARG A 181 -17.40 4.74 23.25
N LYS A 182 -18.43 4.84 24.08
CA LYS A 182 -19.78 5.20 23.64
C LYS A 182 -19.66 6.63 23.11
N CYS A 183 -19.64 6.76 21.79
CA CYS A 183 -19.95 8.04 21.15
C CYS A 183 -21.40 8.37 21.53
N THR A 184 -21.56 9.33 22.44
CA THR A 184 -22.85 9.95 22.70
C THR A 184 -23.07 11.08 21.71
N ALA A 185 -24.15 10.94 20.94
CA ALA A 185 -24.90 11.90 20.12
C ALA A 185 -24.13 12.84 19.19
#